data_AF-A0A965Z7U6-F1
#
_entry.id   AF-A0A965Z7U6-F1
#
_cell.length_a   1.000
_cell.length_b   1.000
_cell.length_c   1.000
_cell.angle_alpha   90.00
_cell.angle_beta   90.00
_cell.angle_gamma   90.00
#
_symmetry.space_group_name_H-M   'P 1'
#
loop_
_entity.id
_entity.type
_entity.pdbx_description
1 polymer ?
#
loop_
_entity_poly.entity_id
_entity_poly.type
_entity_poly.pdbx_seq_one_letter_code
_entity_poly.pdbx_strand_id
1 'polypeptide(L)'
;PNKLFDYIHSGVPVIASRLPEIERIITTYDIGAFIPGHQPAQIAQTLNEALADEVQYKRWKKNLKHAVQELRWEEEEKILLAIFERYG
;
A
#
# COMPACT_ATOMS: atom_id res chain seq x y z
N PRO A 1 -2.92 -11.54 -0.89
CA PRO A 1 -2.45 -10.50 -1.84
C PRO A 1 -3.45 -9.34 -2.02
N ASN A 2 -4.74 -9.60 -2.35
CA ASN A 2 -5.73 -8.54 -2.66
C ASN A 2 -6.01 -7.51 -1.55
N LYS A 3 -5.87 -7.89 -0.27
CA LYS A 3 -6.19 -6.96 0.84
C LYS A 3 -5.31 -5.70 0.85
N LEU A 4 -4.03 -5.81 0.46
CA LEU A 4 -3.15 -4.65 0.39
C LEU A 4 -3.65 -3.64 -0.65
N PHE A 5 -4.05 -4.14 -1.82
CA PHE A 5 -4.64 -3.33 -2.89
C PHE A 5 -5.96 -2.71 -2.44
N ASP A 6 -6.82 -3.45 -1.73
CA ASP A 6 -8.06 -2.90 -1.18
C ASP A 6 -7.80 -1.71 -0.23
N TYR A 7 -6.79 -1.81 0.65
CA TYR A 7 -6.40 -0.70 1.52
C TYR A 7 -5.83 0.49 0.75
N ILE A 8 -4.98 0.23 -0.26
CA ILE A 8 -4.42 1.27 -1.12
C ILE A 8 -5.54 1.99 -1.89
N HIS A 9 -6.47 1.25 -2.48
CA HIS A 9 -7.66 1.78 -3.17
C HIS A 9 -8.63 2.51 -2.25
N SER A 10 -8.69 2.13 -0.97
CA SER A 10 -9.49 2.85 0.04
C SER A 10 -8.87 4.19 0.47
N GLY A 11 -7.63 4.50 0.04
CA GLY A 11 -6.94 5.74 0.37
C GLY A 11 -6.53 5.83 1.85
N VAL A 12 -6.35 4.67 2.49
CA VAL A 12 -5.94 4.55 3.89
C VAL A 12 -4.46 4.16 3.96
N PRO A 13 -3.62 4.87 4.73
CA PRO A 13 -2.23 4.49 4.95
C PRO A 13 -2.12 3.07 5.50
N VAL A 14 -1.16 2.31 4.96
CA VAL A 14 -1.02 0.90 5.29
C VAL A 14 -0.03 0.74 6.44
N ILE A 15 -0.47 0.07 7.51
CA ILE A 15 0.40 -0.38 8.59
C ILE A 15 0.49 -1.90 8.49
N ALA A 16 1.67 -2.42 8.14
CA ALA A 16 1.85 -3.84 7.84
C ALA A 16 3.15 -4.42 8.44
N SER A 17 3.20 -5.75 8.56
CA SER A 17 4.44 -6.45 8.88
C SER A 17 5.43 -6.39 7.72
N ARG A 18 6.73 -6.45 8.02
CA ARG A 18 7.81 -6.50 7.01
C ARG A 18 7.80 -7.85 6.30
N LEU A 19 7.01 -7.94 5.24
CA LEU A 19 7.11 -9.01 4.25
C LEU A 19 7.76 -8.42 3.00
N PRO A 20 8.72 -9.09 2.34
CA PRO A 20 9.51 -8.50 1.25
C PRO A 20 8.68 -7.84 0.15
N GLU A 21 7.55 -8.47 -0.20
CA GLU A 21 6.65 -7.97 -1.24
C GLU A 21 5.86 -6.72 -0.81
N ILE A 22 5.39 -6.70 0.43
CA ILE A 22 4.69 -5.55 1.03
C ILE A 22 5.68 -4.40 1.27
N GLU A 23 6.87 -4.73 1.77
CA GLU A 23 7.94 -3.78 2.03
C GLU A 23 8.33 -3.06 0.74
N ARG A 24 8.49 -3.78 -0.36
CA ARG A 24 8.76 -3.17 -1.67
C ARG A 24 7.68 -2.14 -2.04
N ILE A 25 6.40 -2.50 -1.97
CA ILE A 25 5.29 -1.61 -2.35
C ILE A 25 5.23 -0.38 -1.43
N ILE A 26 5.22 -0.59 -0.12
CA ILE A 26 5.11 0.50 0.86
C ILE A 26 6.30 1.46 0.74
N THR A 27 7.51 0.95 0.51
CA THR A 27 8.71 1.78 0.40
C THR A 27 8.82 2.48 -0.96
N THR A 28 8.45 1.81 -2.05
CA THR A 28 8.45 2.40 -3.41
C THR A 28 7.50 3.57 -3.50
N TYR A 29 6.28 3.41 -2.99
CA TYR A 29 5.26 4.45 -3.08
C TYR A 29 5.25 5.38 -1.86
N ASP A 30 5.94 5.03 -0.78
CA ASP A 30 5.93 5.79 0.49
C ASP A 30 4.48 6.09 0.93
N ILE A 31 3.76 5.01 1.25
CA ILE A 31 2.31 5.00 1.50
C ILE A 31 1.92 4.41 2.86
N GLY A 32 2.89 4.21 3.76
CA GLY A 32 2.63 3.52 5.01
C GLY A 32 3.85 3.34 5.90
N ALA A 33 3.65 2.57 6.96
CA ALA A 33 4.64 2.26 7.97
C ALA A 33 4.66 0.76 8.29
N PHE A 34 5.75 0.31 8.93
CA PHE A 34 5.90 -1.08 9.33
C PHE A 34 5.75 -1.25 10.83
N ILE A 35 5.03 -2.28 11.26
CA ILE A 35 4.99 -2.63 12.68
C ILE A 35 6.29 -3.34 13.07
N PRO A 36 6.90 -2.98 14.21
CA PRO A 36 8.12 -3.62 14.70
C PRO A 36 7.85 -5.02 15.28
N GLY A 37 6.60 -5.32 15.63
CA GLY A 37 6.19 -6.63 16.12
C GLY A 37 4.67 -6.76 16.24
N HIS A 38 4.21 -7.98 16.50
CA HIS A 38 2.79 -8.34 16.51
C HIS A 38 2.11 -8.09 17.87
N GLN A 39 2.78 -7.37 18.78
CA GLN A 39 2.19 -7.06 20.07
C GLN A 39 1.15 -5.94 19.92
N PRO A 40 -0.06 -6.08 20.49
CA PRO A 40 -1.11 -5.06 20.39
C PRO A 40 -0.65 -3.65 20.80
N ALA A 41 0.21 -3.56 21.82
CA ALA A 41 0.79 -2.29 22.28
C ALA A 41 1.64 -1.60 21.19
N GLN A 42 2.41 -2.38 20.42
CA GLN A 42 3.26 -1.85 19.34
C GLN A 42 2.40 -1.37 18.17
N ILE A 43 1.34 -2.10 17.83
CA ILE A 43 0.41 -1.70 16.78
C ILE A 43 -0.28 -0.39 17.15
N ALA A 44 -0.79 -0.28 18.37
CA ALA A 44 -1.44 0.93 18.87
C ALA A 44 -0.48 2.13 18.89
N GLN A 45 0.76 1.91 19.30
CA GLN A 45 1.80 2.94 19.28
C GLN A 45 2.06 3.45 17.86
N THR A 46 2.35 2.55 16.92
CA THR A 46 2.61 2.93 15.51
C THR A 46 1.42 3.66 14.90
N LEU A 47 0.18 3.25 15.22
CA LEU A 47 -1.02 3.94 14.75
C LEU A 47 -1.14 5.35 15.32
N ASN A 48 -0.90 5.52 16.63
CA ASN A 48 -0.95 6.83 17.26
C ASN A 48 0.14 7.78 16.73
N GLU A 49 1.35 7.28 16.51
CA GLU A 49 2.44 8.04 15.89
C GLU A 49 2.08 8.47 14.46
N ALA A 50 1.52 7.54 13.68
CA ALA A 50 1.04 7.79 12.33
C ALA A 50 -0.09 8.83 12.26
N LEU A 51 -0.96 8.89 13.27
CA LEU A 51 -2.05 9.86 13.36
C LEU A 51 -1.59 11.21 13.93
N ALA A 52 -0.58 11.20 14.80
CA ALA A 52 -0.01 12.42 15.39
C ALA A 52 0.80 13.24 14.36
N ASP A 53 1.43 12.57 13.39
CA ASP A 53 2.17 13.22 12.31
C ASP A 53 1.25 13.53 11.10
N GLU A 54 0.55 14.65 11.18
CA GLU A 54 -0.32 15.10 10.07
C GLU A 54 0.42 15.34 8.75
N VAL A 55 1.70 15.73 8.81
CA VAL A 55 2.49 16.03 7.61
C VAL A 55 2.78 14.74 6.87
N GLN A 56 3.27 13.74 7.60
CA GLN A 56 3.53 12.41 7.07
C GLN A 56 2.23 11.75 6.59
N TYR A 57 1.14 11.88 7.34
CA TYR A 57 -0.17 11.35 6.95
C TYR A 57 -0.68 11.97 5.63
N LYS A 58 -0.56 13.30 5.46
CA LYS A 58 -0.93 13.98 4.20
C LYS A 58 -0.05 13.53 3.04
N ARG A 59 1.25 13.31 3.28
CA ARG A 59 2.18 12.78 2.29
C ARG A 59 1.78 11.38 1.84
N TRP A 60 1.50 10.47 2.77
CA TRP A 60 0.99 9.13 2.44
C TRP A 60 -0.30 9.19 1.65
N LYS A 61 -1.27 10.02 2.04
CA LYS A 61 -2.51 10.18 1.28
C LYS A 61 -2.30 10.70 -0.14
N LYS A 62 -1.36 11.62 -0.35
CA LYS A 62 -1.00 12.10 -1.69
C LYS A 62 -0.40 10.97 -2.51
N ASN A 63 0.57 10.26 -1.95
CA ASN A 63 1.27 9.17 -2.61
C ASN A 63 0.35 7.97 -2.90
N LEU A 64 -0.59 7.68 -2.01
CA LEU A 64 -1.61 6.65 -2.20
C LEU A 64 -2.43 6.88 -3.47
N LYS A 65 -2.76 8.13 -3.79
CA LYS A 65 -3.47 8.45 -5.05
C LYS A 65 -2.64 8.09 -6.27
N HIS A 66 -1.33 8.32 -6.23
CA HIS A 66 -0.42 7.93 -7.31
C HIS A 66 -0.28 6.40 -7.40
N ALA A 67 -0.06 5.74 -6.26
CA ALA A 67 0.01 4.27 -6.18
C ALA A 67 -1.25 3.59 -6.74
N VAL A 68 -2.44 4.11 -6.41
CA VAL A 68 -3.71 3.59 -6.94
C VAL A 68 -3.78 3.65 -8.46
N GLN A 69 -3.27 4.73 -9.07
CA GLN A 69 -3.29 4.89 -10.52
C GLN A 69 -2.29 3.96 -11.21
N GLU A 70 -1.06 3.88 -10.70
CA GLU A 70 -0.03 3.01 -11.31
C GLU A 70 -0.34 1.53 -11.12
N LEU A 71 -0.77 1.11 -9.93
CA LEU A 71 -1.12 -0.29 -9.68
C LEU A 71 -2.35 -0.73 -10.49
N ARG A 72 -3.30 0.17 -10.74
CA ARG A 72 -4.41 -0.10 -11.67
C ARG A 72 -3.91 -0.32 -13.09
N TRP A 73 -2.98 0.51 -13.56
CA TRP A 73 -2.41 0.37 -14.88
C TRP A 73 -1.64 -0.95 -15.04
N GLU A 74 -0.80 -1.34 -14.08
CA GLU A 74 -0.11 -2.64 -14.10
C GLU A 74 -1.09 -3.82 -14.12
N GLU A 75 -2.23 -3.70 -13.46
CA GLU A 75 -3.26 -4.74 -13.43
C GLU A 75 -4.05 -4.80 -14.76
N GLU A 76 -4.42 -3.65 -15.31
CA GLU A 76 -5.08 -3.53 -16.62
C GLU A 76 -4.18 -4.04 -17.75
N GLU A 77 -2.87 -3.75 -17.72
CA GLU A 77 -1.90 -4.26 -18.69
C GLU A 77 -1.83 -5.79 -18.67
N LYS A 78 -1.77 -6.42 -17.48
CA LYS A 78 -1.76 -7.88 -17.35
C LYS A 78 -3.03 -8.51 -17.93
N ILE A 79 -4.19 -7.89 -17.68
CA ILE A 79 -5.47 -8.36 -18.23
C ILE A 79 -5.46 -8.26 -19.76
N LEU A 80 -5.00 -7.12 -20.31
CA LEU A 80 -4.89 -6.91 -21.75
C LEU A 80 -3.95 -7.95 -22.39
N LEU A 81 -2.75 -8.15 -21.84
CA LEU A 81 -1.80 -9.15 -22.32
C LEU A 81 -2.40 -10.57 -22.30
N ALA A 82 -3.08 -10.94 -21.21
CA ALA A 82 -3.74 -12.24 -21.10
C ALA A 82 -4.86 -12.45 -22.14
N ILE A 83 -5.57 -11.37 -22.53
CA ILE A 83 -6.55 -11.45 -23.63
C ILE A 83 -5.84 -11.64 -24.96
N PHE A 84 -4.77 -10.90 -25.24
CA PHE A 84 -4.02 -11.04 -26.48
C PHE A 84 -3.38 -12.43 -26.63
N GLU A 85 -2.81 -13.00 -25.56
CA GLU A 85 -2.28 -14.38 -25.56
C GLU A 85 -3.36 -15.45 -25.77
N ARG A 86 -4.62 -15.15 -25.44
CA ARG A 86 -5.73 -16.09 -25.60
C ARG A 86 -6.32 -16.13 -27.02
N TYR A 87 -6.09 -15.07 -27.79
CA TYR A 87 -6.63 -14.92 -29.15
C TYR A 87 -5.55 -14.82 -30.24
N GLY A 88 -4.27 -14.81 -29.87
CA GLY A 88 -3.13 -15.05 -30.77
C GLY A 88 -2.75 -16.51 -30.82
#